data_AF-A0A7M3BJW3-F1
#
_entry.id   AF-A0A7M3BJW3-F1
#
_cell.length_a   1.000
_cell.length_b   1.000
_cell.length_c   1.000
_cell.angle_alpha   90.00
_cell.angle_beta   90.00
_cell.angle_gamma   90.00
#
_symmetry.space_group_name_H-M   'P 1'
#
loop_
_entity.id
_entity.type
_entity.pdbx_description
1 polymer ?
#
loop_
_entity_poly.entity_id
_entity_poly.type
_entity_poly.pdbx_seq_one_letter_code
_entity_poly.pdbx_strand_id
1 'polypeptide(L)' 'MRGSAVLYRKILRRSAIAAASLAGFAAIAAGGLWQLDRAFPPPLPAELTVSTEVQDRDGQLLRAFATPDGYW' A
#
# COMPACT_ATOMS: atom_id res chain seq x y z
N MET A 1 10.73 -25.78 -42.18
CA MET A 1 11.01 -24.52 -41.44
C MET A 1 9.82 -23.56 -41.26
N ARG A 2 8.73 -23.64 -42.04
CA ARG A 2 7.57 -22.72 -41.88
C ARG A 2 6.68 -22.97 -40.64
N GLY A 3 6.61 -24.21 -40.15
CA GLY A 3 5.73 -24.57 -39.02
C GLY A 3 6.14 -23.96 -37.67
N SER A 4 7.44 -23.80 -37.42
CA SER A 4 7.97 -23.22 -36.18
C SER A 4 7.65 -21.72 -36.05
N ALA A 5 7.65 -20.97 -37.15
CA ALA A 5 7.31 -19.55 -37.16
C ALA A 5 5.83 -19.28 -36.83
N VAL A 6 4.92 -20.16 -37.25
CA VAL A 6 3.48 -20.06 -36.95
C VAL A 6 3.21 -20.38 -35.48
N LEU A 7 3.86 -21.43 -34.96
CA LEU A 7 3.77 -21.81 -33.55
C LEU A 7 4.31 -20.69 -32.64
N TYR A 8 5.44 -20.09 -33.00
CA TYR A 8 6.05 -18.99 -32.28
C TYR A 8 5.14 -17.75 -32.20
N ARG A 9 4.53 -17.32 -33.32
CA ARG A 9 3.56 -16.21 -33.31
C ARG A 9 2.33 -16.51 -32.46
N LYS A 10 1.88 -17.76 -32.44
CA LYS A 10 0.72 -18.17 -31.63
C LYS A 10 1.02 -18.12 -30.13
N ILE A 11 2.21 -18.58 -29.73
CA ILE A 11 2.67 -18.49 -28.35
C ILE A 11 2.82 -17.03 -27.94
N LEU A 12 3.50 -16.20 -28.75
CA LEU A 12 3.71 -14.79 -28.45
C LEU A 12 2.40 -14.02 -28.27
N ARG A 13 1.40 -14.27 -29.14
CA ARG A 13 0.07 -13.65 -29.02
C ARG A 13 -0.64 -14.07 -27.74
N ARG A 14 -0.60 -15.36 -27.38
CA ARG A 14 -1.23 -15.86 -26.14
C ARG A 14 -0.55 -15.29 -24.90
N SER A 15 0.77 -15.24 -24.90
CA SER A 15 1.55 -14.63 -23.81
C SER A 15 1.26 -13.13 -23.69
N ALA A 16 1.13 -12.41 -24.80
CA ALA A 16 0.77 -10.99 -24.78
C ALA A 16 -0.63 -10.76 -24.20
N ILE A 17 -1.62 -11.59 -24.58
CA ILE A 17 -2.98 -11.51 -24.03
C ILE A 17 -2.95 -11.80 -22.52
N ALA A 18 -2.25 -12.86 -22.10
CA ALA A 18 -2.16 -13.22 -20.68
C ALA A 18 -1.50 -12.10 -19.85
N ALA A 19 -0.42 -11.50 -20.38
CA ALA A 19 0.26 -10.38 -19.73
C ALA A 19 -0.64 -9.15 -19.63
N ALA A 20 -1.36 -8.79 -20.70
CA ALA A 20 -2.29 -7.66 -20.71
C ALA A 20 -3.45 -7.87 -19.72
N SER A 21 -4.01 -9.08 -19.67
CA SER A 21 -5.07 -9.42 -18.71
C SER A 21 -4.58 -9.33 -17.26
N LEU A 22 -3.39 -9.86 -16.98
CA LEU A 22 -2.81 -9.80 -15.64
C LEU A 22 -2.52 -8.35 -15.22
N ALA A 23 -1.95 -7.55 -16.12
CA ALA A 23 -1.68 -6.14 -15.87
C ALA A 23 -2.98 -5.35 -15.63
N GLY A 24 -4.02 -5.60 -16.43
CA GLY A 24 -5.34 -4.98 -16.25
C GLY A 24 -5.98 -5.36 -14.92
N PHE A 25 -5.93 -6.64 -14.55
CA PHE A 25 -6.42 -7.11 -13.25
C PHE A 25 -5.67 -6.45 -12.09
N ALA A 26 -4.33 -6.40 -12.16
CA ALA A 26 -3.51 -5.77 -11.13
C ALA A 26 -3.81 -4.27 -10.98
N ALA A 27 -4.02 -3.56 -12.09
CA ALA A 27 -4.39 -2.15 -12.08
C ALA A 27 -5.76 -1.90 -11.42
N ILE A 28 -6.75 -2.73 -11.74
CA ILE A 28 -8.09 -2.66 -11.12
C ILE A 28 -8.00 -2.98 -9.63
N ALA A 29 -7.26 -4.02 -9.23
CA ALA A 29 -7.09 -4.40 -7.85
C ALA A 29 -6.39 -3.30 -7.03
N ALA A 30 -5.29 -2.75 -7.55
CA ALA A 30 -4.56 -1.66 -6.89
C ALA A 30 -5.41 -0.39 -6.76
N GLY A 31 -6.10 0.00 -7.84
CA GLY A 31 -7.01 1.15 -7.81
C GLY A 31 -8.20 0.94 -6.85
N GLY A 32 -8.75 -0.26 -6.83
CA GLY A 32 -9.82 -0.65 -5.91
C GLY A 32 -9.37 -0.57 -4.45
N LEU A 33 -8.22 -1.16 -4.11
CA LEU A 33 -7.65 -1.08 -2.76
C LEU A 33 -7.39 0.36 -2.33
N TRP A 34 -6.84 1.19 -3.23
CA TRP A 34 -6.58 2.61 -2.96
C TRP A 34 -7.86 3.43 -2.69
N GLN A 35 -8.96 3.09 -3.36
CA GLN A 35 -10.26 3.71 -3.12
C GLN A 35 -10.92 3.19 -1.85
N LEU A 36 -10.84 1.88 -1.58
CA LEU A 36 -11.40 1.28 -0.36
C LEU A 36 -10.72 1.84 0.89
N ASP A 37 -9.39 1.98 0.87
CA ASP A 37 -8.62 2.59 1.96
C ASP A 37 -9.12 4.02 2.31
N ARG A 38 -9.50 4.81 1.29
CA ARG A 38 -10.07 6.15 1.46
C ARG A 38 -11.53 6.17 1.88
N ALA A 39 -12.33 5.26 1.35
CA ALA A 39 -13.76 5.17 1.65
C ALA A 39 -14.02 4.60 3.04
N PHE A 40 -13.11 3.76 3.53
CA PHE A 40 -13.22 3.07 4.80
C PHE A 40 -11.98 3.33 5.66
N PRO A 41 -11.71 4.60 6.04
CA PRO A 41 -10.64 4.87 6.99
C PRO A 41 -10.93 4.13 8.31
N PRO A 42 -9.90 3.67 9.03
CA PRO A 42 -10.10 3.10 10.37
C PRO A 42 -10.85 4.11 11.25
N PRO A 43 -11.79 3.67 12.11
CA PRO A 43 -12.55 4.55 12.98
C PRO A 43 -11.65 5.04 14.12
N LEU A 44 -10.78 5.98 13.81
CA LEU A 44 -9.92 6.64 14.79
C LEU A 44 -10.70 7.79 15.44
N PRO A 45 -10.46 8.05 16.74
CA PRO A 45 -10.99 9.25 17.38
C PRO A 45 -10.44 10.50 16.67
N ALA A 46 -11.22 11.59 16.68
CA ALA A 46 -10.82 12.86 16.06
C ALA A 46 -9.50 13.41 16.63
N GLU A 47 -9.22 13.09 17.90
CA GLU A 47 -7.96 13.36 18.57
C GLU A 47 -7.35 12.04 19.03
N LEU A 48 -6.12 11.79 18.62
CA LEU A 48 -5.32 10.66 19.10
C LEU A 48 -4.67 11.07 20.42
N THR A 49 -4.89 10.27 21.47
CA THR A 49 -4.12 10.40 22.69
C THR A 49 -2.70 9.92 22.42
N VAL A 50 -1.75 10.85 22.40
CA VAL A 50 -0.33 10.57 22.16
C VAL A 50 0.49 10.83 23.42
N SER A 51 1.60 10.12 23.53
CA SER A 51 2.60 10.36 24.56
C SER A 51 3.12 11.79 24.48
N THR A 52 3.40 12.39 25.63
CA THR A 52 3.94 13.75 25.71
C THR A 52 5.43 13.72 26.00
N GLU A 53 6.21 14.37 25.15
CA GLU A 53 7.64 14.57 25.37
C GLU A 53 7.91 16.00 25.88
N VAL A 54 8.62 16.09 27.00
CA VAL A 54 9.13 17.33 27.57
C VAL A 54 10.60 17.44 27.23
N GLN A 55 10.93 18.49 26.48
CA GLN A 55 12.28 18.78 26.02
C GLN A 55 12.81 20.06 26.71
N ASP A 56 14.13 20.20 26.78
CA ASP A 56 14.76 21.44 27.21
C ASP A 56 14.83 22.48 26.06
N ARG A 57 15.48 23.63 26.32
CA ARG A 57 15.62 24.71 25.34
C ARG A 57 16.45 24.33 24.11
N ASP A 58 17.32 23.33 24.25
CA ASP A 58 18.23 22.85 23.23
C ASP A 58 17.64 21.61 22.51
N GLY A 59 16.39 21.25 22.82
CA GLY A 59 15.67 20.11 22.26
C GLY A 59 16.06 18.76 22.87
N GLN A 60 16.82 18.74 23.97
CA GLN A 60 17.17 17.49 24.63
C GLN A 60 16.00 16.96 25.45
N LEU A 61 15.73 15.66 25.34
CA LEU A 61 14.65 15.00 26.07
C LEU A 61 14.91 15.04 27.58
N LEU A 62 14.02 15.68 28.32
CA LEU A 62 14.05 15.70 29.79
C LEU A 62 13.18 14.61 30.38
N ARG A 63 11.99 14.41 29.81
CA ARG A 63 11.03 13.41 30.25
C ARG A 63 10.07 13.06 29.14
N ALA A 64 9.69 11.81 29.06
CA ALA A 64 8.57 11.38 28.25
C ALA A 64 7.46 10.86 29.19
N PHE A 65 6.21 11.07 28.82
CA PHE A 65 5.03 10.58 29.53
C PHE A 65 4.22 9.70 28.57
N ALA A 66 3.95 8.47 28.99
CA ALA A 66 3.06 7.57 28.28
C ALA A 66 1.64 8.12 28.21
N THR A 67 0.83 7.59 27.30
CA THR A 67 -0.62 7.80 27.30
C THR A 67 -1.23 7.29 28.62
N PRO A 68 -2.46 7.71 28.99
CA PRO A 68 -3.14 7.21 30.18
C PRO A 68 -3.27 5.68 30.22
N ASP A 69 -3.27 5.04 29.06
CA ASP A 69 -3.36 3.58 28.90
C ASP A 69 -1.98 2.89 29.01
N GLY A 70 -0.91 3.65 29.23
CA GLY A 70 0.45 3.15 29.42
C GLY A 70 1.22 2.82 28.14
N TYR A 71 0.68 3.18 26.98
CA TYR A 71 1.39 3.04 25.69
C TYR A 71 2.30 4.25 25.42
N TRP A 72 3.39 3.99 24.72
CA TRP A 72 4.35 4.99 24.26
C TRP A 72 4.10 5.35 22.80
#